data_AF-T0NBJ9-F1
#
_entry.id   AF-T0NBJ9-F1
#
_cell.length_a   1.000
_cell.length_b   1.000
_cell.length_c   1.000
_cell.angle_alpha   90.00
_cell.angle_beta   90.00
_cell.angle_gamma   90.00
#
_symmetry.space_group_name_H-M   'P 1'
#
loop_
_entity.id
_entity.type
_entity.pdbx_description
1 polymer ?
#
loop_
_entity_poly.entity_id
_entity_poly.type
_entity_poly.pdbx_seq_one_letter_code
_entity_poly.pdbx_strand_id
1 'polypeptide(L)'
;MTGFVNTTPELFIARLGVGVGVGIFQPAGVALLGDIFYETRGKAVSVWATFFSVGLFASPYLIEPFLPAFRLPFEISGALAIIILMLVIMIIPVTYKKEKPTTKLNIKNVFNRNIILLSISIFFFGITLFAGYLGYFSDYLIKGLLISNGNAAIIASMAGAGGFIMAFPIGFIADKVGRKYMVIITSLLIAIGSAGMFFLFTTFAGLVVSTFIF
;
A
#
# COMPACT_ATOMS: atom_id res chain seq x y z
N MET A 1 9.76 -3.71 17.05
CA MET A 1 9.18 -3.29 18.34
C MET A 1 7.93 -4.10 18.68
N THR A 2 6.95 -4.23 17.78
CA THR A 2 5.68 -4.98 18.02
C THR A 2 5.86 -6.41 18.55
N GLY A 3 6.82 -7.18 18.02
CA GLY A 3 7.04 -8.58 18.43
C GLY A 3 7.63 -8.80 19.84
N PHE A 4 7.94 -7.73 20.58
CA PHE A 4 8.59 -7.79 21.91
C PHE A 4 7.73 -7.18 23.03
N VAL A 5 6.54 -6.71 22.67
CA VAL A 5 5.64 -6.02 23.59
C VAL A 5 4.93 -7.03 24.49
N ASN A 6 4.83 -6.71 25.79
CA ASN A 6 4.14 -7.56 26.77
C ASN A 6 2.84 -6.92 27.29
N THR A 7 2.63 -5.62 27.07
CA THR A 7 1.44 -4.89 27.57
C THR A 7 0.70 -4.14 26.47
N THR A 8 -0.61 -3.95 26.64
CA THR A 8 -1.45 -3.20 25.68
C THR A 8 -0.97 -1.75 25.45
N PRO A 9 -0.57 -0.97 26.47
CA PRO A 9 -0.06 0.38 26.26
C PRO A 9 1.23 0.43 25.43
N GLU A 10 2.18 -0.48 25.70
CA GLU A 10 3.39 -0.63 24.89
C GLU A 10 3.06 -0.96 23.44
N LEU A 11 2.02 -1.78 23.21
CA LEU A 11 1.61 -2.19 21.86
C LEU A 11 1.05 -1.00 21.11
N PHE A 12 0.22 -0.20 21.79
CA PHE A 12 -0.33 1.03 21.25
C PHE A 12 0.78 2.01 20.84
N ILE A 13 1.76 2.25 21.72
CA ILE A 13 2.91 3.12 21.43
C ILE A 13 3.72 2.58 20.24
N ALA A 14 4.01 1.27 20.22
CA ALA A 14 4.74 0.64 19.13
C ALA A 14 3.99 0.77 17.79
N ARG A 15 2.66 0.59 17.79
CA ARG A 15 1.82 0.74 16.60
C ARG A 15 1.72 2.18 16.11
N LEU A 16 1.65 3.15 17.03
CA LEU A 16 1.73 4.57 16.67
C LEU A 16 3.06 4.90 15.99
N GLY A 17 4.17 4.37 16.50
CA GLY A 17 5.49 4.53 15.88
C GLY A 17 5.55 4.00 14.44
N VAL A 18 4.96 2.81 14.20
CA VAL A 18 4.81 2.28 12.83
C VAL A 18 3.97 3.22 11.96
N GLY A 19 2.88 3.76 12.51
CA GLY A 19 2.02 4.72 11.81
C GLY A 19 2.78 5.99 11.37
N VAL A 20 3.60 6.55 12.25
CA VAL A 20 4.47 7.70 11.93
C VAL A 20 5.45 7.33 10.81
N GLY A 21 6.11 6.18 10.91
CA GLY A 21 7.05 5.71 9.90
C GLY A 21 6.40 5.58 8.51
N VAL A 22 5.27 4.86 8.42
CA VAL A 22 4.53 4.67 7.17
C VAL A 22 4.02 6.01 6.61
N GLY A 23 3.47 6.86 7.47
CA GLY A 23 2.90 8.15 7.09
C GLY A 23 3.91 9.13 6.53
N ILE A 24 5.19 9.06 6.94
CA ILE A 24 6.27 9.88 6.39
C ILE A 24 6.89 9.21 5.16
N PHE A 25 7.10 7.89 5.21
CA PHE A 25 7.84 7.15 4.19
C PHE A 25 7.21 7.25 2.80
N GLN A 26 5.89 7.05 2.68
CA GLN A 26 5.22 7.06 1.39
C GLN A 26 5.30 8.43 0.68
N PRO A 27 4.89 9.56 1.28
CA PRO A 27 4.97 10.85 0.60
C PRO A 27 6.42 11.29 0.34
N ALA A 28 7.36 11.01 1.26
CA ALA A 28 8.77 11.35 1.07
C ALA A 28 9.40 10.55 -0.09
N GLY A 29 9.10 9.25 -0.19
CA GLY A 29 9.58 8.40 -1.27
C GLY A 29 9.04 8.82 -2.64
N VAL A 30 7.74 9.12 -2.74
CA VAL A 30 7.12 9.61 -3.98
C VAL A 30 7.65 10.99 -4.38
N ALA A 31 7.93 11.87 -3.40
CA ALA A 31 8.55 13.17 -3.66
C ALA A 31 9.98 13.00 -4.21
N LEU A 32 10.80 12.16 -3.56
CA LEU A 32 12.16 11.86 -4.00
C LEU A 32 12.21 11.28 -5.41
N LEU A 33 11.29 10.36 -5.75
CA LEU A 33 11.17 9.85 -7.13
C LEU A 33 10.83 10.96 -8.13
N GLY A 34 10.03 11.95 -7.71
CA GLY A 34 9.73 13.12 -8.53
C GLY A 34 10.93 14.04 -8.76
N ASP A 35 11.79 14.18 -7.75
CA ASP A 35 13.02 14.96 -7.85
C ASP A 35 14.05 14.27 -8.76
N ILE A 36 14.20 12.94 -8.65
CA ILE A 36 15.13 12.13 -9.46
C ILE A 36 14.64 12.02 -10.91
N PHE A 37 13.37 11.67 -11.11
CA PHE A 37 12.78 11.35 -12.42
C PHE A 37 11.77 12.41 -12.85
N TYR A 38 12.18 13.66 -12.96
CA TYR A 38 11.27 14.78 -13.27
C TYR A 38 10.37 14.53 -14.50
N GLU A 39 10.95 14.14 -15.64
CA GLU A 39 10.22 13.94 -16.90
C GLU A 39 9.41 12.64 -16.92
N THR A 40 9.89 11.61 -16.23
CA THR A 40 9.31 10.26 -16.21
C THR A 40 8.70 9.90 -14.87
N ARG A 41 8.31 10.92 -14.07
CA ARG A 41 7.84 10.76 -12.69
C ARG A 41 6.69 9.77 -12.58
N GLY A 42 5.75 9.81 -13.53
CA GLY A 42 4.62 8.87 -13.58
C GLY A 42 5.11 7.42 -13.62
N LYS A 43 5.96 7.10 -14.60
CA LYS A 43 6.58 5.77 -14.76
C LYS A 43 7.38 5.34 -13.52
N ALA A 44 8.20 6.23 -12.96
CA ALA A 44 9.00 5.93 -11.77
C ALA A 44 8.12 5.57 -10.57
N VAL A 45 7.05 6.32 -10.34
CA VAL A 45 6.06 6.03 -9.29
C VAL A 45 5.32 4.72 -9.56
N SER A 46 5.02 4.39 -10.82
CA SER A 46 4.38 3.12 -11.17
C SER A 46 5.28 1.90 -10.95
N VAL A 47 6.59 2.02 -11.23
CA VAL A 47 7.55 0.96 -10.88
C VAL A 47 7.59 0.77 -9.36
N TRP A 48 7.66 1.87 -8.60
CA TRP A 48 7.63 1.80 -7.14
C TRP A 48 6.34 1.13 -6.61
N ALA A 49 5.17 1.49 -7.15
CA ALA A 49 3.90 0.86 -6.80
C ALA A 49 3.87 -0.64 -7.13
N THR A 50 4.48 -1.04 -8.26
CA THR A 50 4.58 -2.46 -8.66
C THR A 50 5.32 -3.28 -7.60
N PHE A 51 6.46 -2.80 -7.09
CA PHE A 51 7.21 -3.49 -6.04
C PHE A 51 6.48 -3.49 -4.69
N PHE A 52 5.73 -2.43 -4.36
CA PHE A 52 4.85 -2.46 -3.21
C PHE A 52 3.82 -3.61 -3.32
N SER A 53 3.24 -3.81 -4.51
CA SER A 53 2.30 -4.89 -4.77
C SER A 53 2.92 -6.29 -4.73
N VAL A 54 4.20 -6.44 -5.16
CA VAL A 54 4.95 -7.68 -4.95
C VAL A 54 5.06 -8.02 -3.47
N GLY A 55 5.39 -7.03 -2.64
CA GLY A 55 5.41 -7.20 -1.18
C GLY A 55 4.06 -7.63 -0.63
N LEU A 56 2.98 -7.00 -1.09
CA LEU A 56 1.61 -7.34 -0.69
C LEU A 56 1.24 -8.78 -1.09
N PHE A 57 1.58 -9.19 -2.32
CA PHE A 57 1.35 -10.55 -2.83
C PHE A 57 2.13 -11.59 -2.03
N ALA A 58 3.42 -11.34 -1.79
CA ALA A 58 4.29 -12.28 -1.09
C ALA A 58 4.00 -12.36 0.42
N SER A 59 3.42 -11.31 1.00
CA SER A 59 3.30 -11.18 2.46
C SER A 59 2.58 -12.35 3.16
N PRO A 60 1.45 -12.91 2.68
CA PRO A 60 0.80 -14.02 3.38
C PRO A 60 1.70 -15.26 3.39
N TYR A 61 2.34 -15.58 2.25
CA TYR A 61 3.22 -16.74 2.11
C TYR A 61 4.51 -16.63 2.91
N LEU A 62 4.99 -15.40 3.17
CA LEU A 62 6.18 -15.16 3.99
C LEU A 62 5.88 -15.15 5.49
N ILE A 63 4.63 -14.92 5.90
CA ILE A 63 4.26 -14.80 7.31
C ILE A 63 3.60 -16.09 7.82
N GLU A 64 2.68 -16.68 7.04
CA GLU A 64 1.87 -17.85 7.42
C GLU A 64 2.71 -19.05 7.90
N PRO A 65 3.84 -19.43 7.25
CA PRO A 65 4.66 -20.56 7.69
C PRO A 65 5.28 -20.40 9.08
N PHE A 66 5.37 -19.16 9.58
CA PHE A 66 5.93 -18.88 10.91
C PHE A 66 4.87 -18.85 12.01
N LEU A 67 3.59 -19.08 11.71
CA LEU A 67 2.55 -19.17 12.73
C LEU A 67 2.67 -20.48 13.54
N PRO A 68 2.51 -20.46 14.87
CA PRO A 68 2.07 -19.34 15.71
C PRO A 68 3.21 -18.48 16.27
N ALA A 69 4.45 -18.63 15.82
CA ALA A 69 5.60 -17.83 16.26
C ALA A 69 5.58 -16.41 15.66
N PHE A 70 4.61 -15.59 16.09
CA PHE A 70 4.37 -14.23 15.58
C PHE A 70 5.58 -13.29 15.67
N ARG A 71 6.52 -13.55 16.58
CA ARG A 71 7.69 -12.71 16.81
C ARG A 71 8.66 -12.71 15.62
N LEU A 72 8.88 -13.87 14.99
CA LEU A 72 9.91 -14.04 13.97
C LEU A 72 9.65 -13.20 12.71
N PRO A 73 8.42 -13.12 12.15
CA PRO A 73 8.12 -12.19 11.07
C PRO A 73 8.43 -10.71 11.38
N PHE A 74 8.21 -10.26 12.62
CA PHE A 74 8.52 -8.89 13.02
C PHE A 74 10.02 -8.62 13.12
N GLU A 75 10.81 -9.61 13.56
CA GLU A 75 12.26 -9.52 13.61
C GLU A 75 12.86 -9.46 12.20
N ILE A 76 12.42 -10.34 11.30
CA ILE A 76 12.81 -10.34 9.88
C ILE A 76 12.47 -8.98 9.24
N SER A 77 11.26 -8.47 9.45
CA SER A 77 10.85 -7.16 8.94
C SER A 77 11.74 -6.03 9.47
N GLY A 78 12.12 -6.09 10.75
CA GLY A 78 13.04 -5.12 11.36
C GLY A 78 14.44 -5.17 10.76
N ALA A 79 14.99 -6.37 10.55
CA ALA A 79 16.29 -6.55 9.92
C ALA A 79 16.29 -6.04 8.47
N LEU A 80 15.26 -6.35 7.69
CA LEU A 80 15.10 -5.84 6.32
C LEU A 80 15.00 -4.31 6.28
N ALA A 81 14.29 -3.69 7.22
CA ALA A 81 14.22 -2.23 7.30
C ALA A 81 15.60 -1.58 7.54
N ILE A 82 16.44 -2.19 8.37
CA ILE A 82 17.82 -1.73 8.59
C ILE A 82 18.65 -1.88 7.32
N ILE A 83 18.55 -3.01 6.61
CA ILE A 83 19.25 -3.23 5.33
C ILE A 83 18.84 -2.16 4.31
N ILE A 84 17.54 -1.90 4.16
CA ILE A 84 17.02 -0.87 3.26
C ILE A 84 17.55 0.51 3.65
N LEU A 85 17.57 0.85 4.94
CA LEU A 85 18.12 2.11 5.43
C LEU A 85 19.61 2.26 5.04
N MET A 86 20.42 1.23 5.23
CA MET A 86 21.83 1.24 4.83
C MET A 86 21.98 1.45 3.31
N LEU A 87 21.20 0.72 2.51
CA LEU A 87 21.21 0.86 1.05
C LEU A 87 20.82 2.26 0.60
N VAL A 88 19.80 2.86 1.20
CA VAL A 88 19.37 4.23 0.89
C VAL A 88 20.48 5.24 1.20
N ILE A 89 21.10 5.15 2.38
CA ILE A 89 22.19 6.05 2.79
C ILE A 89 23.41 5.92 1.86
N MET A 90 23.75 4.69 1.45
CA MET A 90 24.93 4.43 0.63
C MET A 90 24.73 4.77 -0.86
N ILE A 91 23.52 4.54 -1.41
CA ILE A 91 23.29 4.59 -2.85
C ILE A 91 22.62 5.89 -3.30
N ILE A 92 21.73 6.48 -2.49
CA ILE A 92 20.93 7.63 -2.92
C ILE A 92 21.60 8.94 -2.49
N PRO A 93 22.17 9.74 -3.41
CA PRO A 93 22.79 11.01 -3.06
C PRO A 93 21.77 12.08 -2.64
N VAL A 94 22.21 12.98 -1.77
CA VAL A 94 21.40 14.07 -1.17
C VAL A 94 21.03 15.18 -2.19
N THR A 95 21.68 15.20 -3.36
CA THR A 95 21.73 16.36 -4.27
C THR A 95 20.60 16.45 -5.30
N TYR A 96 19.58 15.58 -5.28
CA TYR A 96 18.57 15.53 -6.36
C TYR A 96 17.59 16.72 -6.43
N LYS A 97 17.61 17.66 -5.47
CA LYS A 97 16.76 18.86 -5.55
C LYS A 97 17.25 19.80 -6.66
N LYS A 98 16.65 19.68 -7.85
CA LYS A 98 16.90 20.60 -8.98
C LYS A 98 16.42 22.03 -8.73
N GLU A 99 15.40 22.24 -7.91
CA GLU A 99 14.87 23.58 -7.61
C GLU A 99 14.94 23.93 -6.12
N LYS A 100 15.46 25.14 -5.83
CA LYS A 100 15.28 25.78 -4.52
C LYS A 100 13.85 26.32 -4.47
N PRO A 101 13.09 26.12 -3.39
CA PRO A 101 11.75 26.71 -3.27
C PRO A 101 11.86 28.24 -3.37
N THR A 102 11.47 28.80 -4.51
CA THR A 102 11.60 30.23 -4.84
C THR A 102 10.52 31.08 -4.19
N THR A 103 9.48 30.47 -3.63
CA THR A 103 8.34 31.16 -3.01
C THR A 103 8.01 30.59 -1.65
N LYS A 104 7.78 31.47 -0.66
CA LYS A 104 7.21 31.08 0.64
C LYS A 104 5.81 30.51 0.36
N LEU A 105 5.65 29.21 0.54
CA LEU A 105 4.37 28.51 0.38
C LEU A 105 3.32 29.13 1.31
N ASN A 106 2.30 29.74 0.73
CA ASN A 106 1.12 30.13 1.49
C ASN A 106 0.25 28.89 1.70
N ILE A 107 0.25 28.35 2.92
CA ILE A 107 -0.47 27.12 3.29
C ILE A 107 -1.96 27.21 2.93
N LYS A 108 -2.56 28.41 2.98
CA LYS A 108 -3.96 28.61 2.58
C LYS A 108 -4.20 28.29 1.10
N ASN A 109 -3.21 28.50 0.23
CA ASN A 109 -3.31 28.20 -1.20
C ASN A 109 -3.13 26.70 -1.50
N VAL A 110 -2.64 25.92 -0.53
CA VAL A 110 -2.55 24.45 -0.64
C VAL A 110 -3.93 23.81 -0.44
N PHE A 111 -4.82 24.40 0.35
CA PHE A 111 -6.17 23.87 0.58
C PHE A 111 -7.19 24.38 -0.45
N ASN A 112 -6.96 24.05 -1.73
CA ASN A 112 -7.95 24.30 -2.78
C ASN A 112 -8.92 23.13 -2.96
N ARG A 113 -10.03 23.36 -3.67
CA ARG A 113 -11.08 22.35 -3.92
C ARG A 113 -10.53 21.03 -4.46
N ASN A 114 -9.57 21.06 -5.38
CA ASN A 114 -9.02 19.85 -5.99
C ASN A 114 -8.20 19.05 -4.98
N ILE A 115 -7.37 19.72 -4.20
CA ILE A 115 -6.58 19.08 -3.15
C ILE A 115 -7.50 18.49 -2.07
N ILE A 116 -8.49 19.23 -1.61
CA ILE A 116 -9.46 18.74 -0.62
C ILE A 116 -10.20 17.50 -1.13
N LEU A 117 -10.70 17.53 -2.39
CA LEU A 117 -11.38 16.39 -2.98
C LEU A 117 -10.46 15.16 -3.06
N LEU A 118 -9.22 15.31 -3.54
CA LEU A 118 -8.26 14.22 -3.59
C LEU A 118 -7.86 13.71 -2.20
N SER A 119 -7.76 14.60 -1.20
CA SER A 119 -7.50 14.25 0.19
C SER A 119 -8.65 13.46 0.81
N ILE A 120 -9.90 13.79 0.49
CA ILE A 120 -11.06 13.01 0.91
C ILE A 120 -11.07 11.63 0.23
N SER A 121 -10.76 11.57 -1.07
CA SER A 121 -10.66 10.29 -1.79
C SER A 121 -9.61 9.36 -1.18
N ILE A 122 -8.39 9.87 -0.90
CA ILE A 122 -7.34 9.05 -0.30
C ILE A 122 -7.66 8.68 1.16
N PHE A 123 -8.40 9.52 1.89
CA PHE A 123 -8.88 9.19 3.24
C PHE A 123 -9.79 7.95 3.22
N PHE A 124 -10.79 7.94 2.34
CA PHE A 124 -11.69 6.77 2.21
C PHE A 124 -10.96 5.55 1.67
N PHE A 125 -10.07 5.72 0.69
CA PHE A 125 -9.20 4.64 0.23
C PHE A 125 -8.37 4.04 1.38
N GLY A 126 -7.83 4.89 2.27
CA GLY A 126 -7.10 4.45 3.46
C GLY A 126 -7.95 3.58 4.39
N ILE A 127 -9.21 3.96 4.63
CA ILE A 127 -10.14 3.13 5.42
C ILE A 127 -10.35 1.77 4.74
N THR A 128 -10.67 1.78 3.45
CA THR A 128 -10.92 0.56 2.68
C THR A 128 -9.70 -0.37 2.66
N LEU A 129 -8.51 0.17 2.37
CA LEU A 129 -7.27 -0.61 2.26
C LEU A 129 -6.79 -1.10 3.63
N PHE A 130 -6.66 -0.22 4.62
CA PHE A 130 -6.01 -0.56 5.89
C PHE A 130 -6.96 -1.20 6.90
N ALA A 131 -8.17 -0.68 7.07
CA ALA A 131 -9.12 -1.23 8.03
C ALA A 131 -9.91 -2.40 7.44
N GLY A 132 -10.46 -2.23 6.23
CA GLY A 132 -11.26 -3.26 5.57
C GLY A 132 -10.41 -4.45 5.10
N TYR A 133 -9.45 -4.17 4.22
CA TYR A 133 -8.68 -5.24 3.58
C TYR A 133 -7.54 -5.77 4.46
N LEU A 134 -6.52 -4.97 4.77
CA LEU A 134 -5.34 -5.43 5.52
C LEU A 134 -5.67 -5.82 6.97
N GLY A 135 -6.66 -5.18 7.59
CA GLY A 135 -6.99 -5.39 9.00
C GLY A 135 -7.97 -6.54 9.24
N TYR A 136 -8.95 -6.74 8.35
CA TYR A 136 -10.11 -7.58 8.63
C TYR A 136 -10.34 -8.71 7.61
N PHE A 137 -9.89 -8.57 6.37
CA PHE A 137 -10.30 -9.47 5.29
C PHE A 137 -9.84 -10.92 5.49
N SER A 138 -8.58 -11.17 5.90
CA SER A 138 -8.11 -12.53 6.18
C SER A 138 -8.89 -13.21 7.31
N ASP A 139 -9.21 -12.45 8.37
CA ASP A 139 -10.03 -12.94 9.49
C ASP A 139 -11.46 -13.23 9.04
N TYR A 140 -12.04 -12.41 8.16
CA TYR A 140 -13.34 -12.65 7.56
C TYR A 140 -13.36 -13.95 6.73
N LEU A 141 -12.33 -14.20 5.90
CA LEU A 141 -12.23 -15.43 5.12
C LEU A 141 -12.16 -16.68 6.02
N ILE A 142 -11.32 -16.64 7.05
CA ILE A 142 -11.05 -17.80 7.91
C ILE A 142 -12.18 -18.03 8.93
N LYS A 143 -12.61 -16.98 9.64
CA LYS A 143 -13.58 -17.09 10.75
C LYS A 143 -15.02 -16.87 10.29
N GLY A 144 -15.23 -15.99 9.31
CA GLY A 144 -16.56 -15.67 8.80
C GLY A 144 -17.04 -16.66 7.74
N LEU A 145 -16.20 -16.92 6.73
CA LEU A 145 -16.54 -17.83 5.62
C LEU A 145 -16.02 -19.26 5.82
N LEU A 146 -15.28 -19.53 6.92
CA LEU A 146 -14.74 -20.85 7.25
C LEU A 146 -13.84 -21.44 6.14
N ILE A 147 -13.14 -20.56 5.42
CA ILE A 147 -12.17 -20.94 4.39
C ILE A 147 -10.86 -21.39 5.06
N SER A 148 -10.23 -22.44 4.54
CA SER A 148 -8.94 -22.91 5.05
C SER A 148 -7.85 -21.83 4.96
N ASN A 149 -6.90 -21.83 5.90
CA ASN A 149 -5.83 -20.82 5.96
C ASN A 149 -5.10 -20.64 4.61
N GLY A 150 -4.71 -21.75 3.97
CA GLY A 150 -4.03 -21.69 2.67
C GLY A 150 -4.87 -21.08 1.55
N ASN A 151 -6.17 -21.40 1.47
CA ASN A 151 -7.05 -20.79 0.48
C ASN A 151 -7.30 -19.30 0.80
N ALA A 152 -7.41 -18.94 2.07
CA ALA A 152 -7.55 -17.55 2.50
C ALA A 152 -6.29 -16.74 2.17
N ALA A 153 -5.09 -17.30 2.34
CA ALA A 153 -3.83 -16.69 1.95
C ALA A 153 -3.73 -16.47 0.44
N ILE A 154 -4.15 -17.47 -0.36
CA ILE A 154 -4.24 -17.32 -1.83
C ILE A 154 -5.18 -16.18 -2.19
N ILE A 155 -6.42 -16.20 -1.72
CA ILE A 155 -7.41 -15.15 -2.00
C ILE A 155 -6.86 -13.78 -1.59
N ALA A 156 -6.38 -13.64 -0.35
CA ALA A 156 -5.85 -12.38 0.16
C ALA A 156 -4.70 -11.89 -0.73
N SER A 157 -3.74 -12.74 -1.12
CA SER A 157 -2.60 -12.31 -1.94
C SER A 157 -2.98 -11.71 -3.31
N MET A 158 -4.18 -11.96 -3.83
CA MET A 158 -4.59 -11.54 -5.17
C MET A 158 -4.61 -10.02 -5.38
N ALA A 159 -4.84 -9.20 -4.36
CA ALA A 159 -4.74 -7.74 -4.52
C ALA A 159 -3.31 -7.31 -4.84
N GLY A 160 -2.33 -7.98 -4.21
CA GLY A 160 -0.92 -7.83 -4.56
C GLY A 160 -0.62 -8.29 -5.98
N ALA A 161 -1.23 -9.41 -6.44
CA ALA A 161 -1.07 -9.87 -7.82
C ALA A 161 -1.67 -8.89 -8.84
N GLY A 162 -2.87 -8.36 -8.57
CA GLY A 162 -3.52 -7.35 -9.38
C GLY A 162 -2.65 -6.10 -9.51
N GLY A 163 -2.16 -5.58 -8.38
CA GLY A 163 -1.24 -4.45 -8.37
C GLY A 163 0.08 -4.74 -9.10
N PHE A 164 0.68 -5.92 -8.90
CA PHE A 164 1.94 -6.30 -9.56
C PHE A 164 1.79 -6.34 -11.08
N ILE A 165 0.70 -6.91 -11.59
CA ILE A 165 0.45 -7.06 -13.02
C ILE A 165 0.00 -5.74 -13.65
N MET A 166 -0.85 -4.97 -12.96
CA MET A 166 -1.54 -3.82 -13.55
C MET A 166 -0.93 -2.45 -13.22
N ALA A 167 -0.19 -2.28 -12.12
CA ALA A 167 0.28 -0.95 -11.69
C ALA A 167 1.15 -0.27 -12.75
N PHE A 168 2.10 -1.01 -13.35
CA PHE A 168 2.97 -0.45 -14.39
C PHE A 168 2.22 -0.17 -15.71
N PRO A 169 1.46 -1.12 -16.30
CA PRO A 169 0.68 -0.86 -17.51
C PRO A 169 -0.33 0.29 -17.34
N ILE A 170 -1.11 0.29 -16.26
CA ILE A 170 -2.12 1.33 -16.01
C ILE A 170 -1.46 2.69 -15.78
N GLY A 171 -0.35 2.74 -15.03
CA GLY A 171 0.42 3.96 -14.84
C GLY A 171 0.97 4.53 -16.14
N PHE A 172 1.48 3.66 -17.03
CA PHE A 172 1.94 4.05 -18.36
C PHE A 172 0.81 4.58 -19.25
N ILE A 173 -0.36 3.94 -19.21
CA ILE A 173 -1.55 4.37 -19.95
C ILE A 173 -2.09 5.69 -19.38
N ALA A 174 -2.01 5.91 -18.07
CA ALA A 174 -2.46 7.13 -17.40
C ALA A 174 -1.75 8.38 -17.90
N ASP A 175 -0.47 8.26 -18.23
CA ASP A 175 0.31 9.36 -18.80
C ASP A 175 -0.13 9.70 -20.23
N LYS A 176 -0.73 8.76 -20.98
CA LYS A 176 -1.22 8.99 -22.36
C LYS A 176 -2.68 9.43 -22.43
N VAL A 177 -3.57 8.75 -21.69
CA VAL A 177 -5.03 8.96 -21.74
C VAL A 177 -5.49 10.05 -20.78
N GLY A 178 -4.64 10.40 -19.80
CA GLY A 178 -4.93 11.39 -18.78
C GLY A 178 -5.23 10.75 -17.42
N ARG A 179 -4.53 11.24 -16.40
CA ARG A 179 -4.55 10.69 -15.03
C ARG A 179 -5.93 10.75 -14.38
N LYS A 180 -6.74 11.77 -14.68
CA LYS A 180 -8.11 11.90 -14.14
C LYS A 180 -8.98 10.70 -14.52
N TYR A 181 -8.94 10.27 -15.78
CA TYR A 181 -9.73 9.13 -16.24
C TYR A 181 -9.26 7.83 -15.60
N MET A 182 -7.95 7.64 -15.45
CA MET A 182 -7.42 6.46 -14.77
C MET A 182 -7.78 6.42 -13.28
N VAL A 183 -7.80 7.57 -12.58
CA VAL A 183 -8.31 7.62 -11.20
C VAL A 183 -9.77 7.20 -11.13
N ILE A 184 -10.61 7.65 -12.07
CA ILE A 184 -12.03 7.24 -12.12
C ILE A 184 -12.15 5.72 -12.35
N ILE A 185 -11.46 5.19 -13.36
CA ILE A 185 -11.51 3.76 -13.70
C ILE A 185 -11.02 2.90 -12.54
N THR A 186 -9.87 3.21 -11.97
CA THR A 186 -9.31 2.45 -10.83
C THR A 186 -10.18 2.56 -9.58
N SER A 187 -10.78 3.72 -9.31
CA SER A 187 -11.73 3.86 -8.20
C SER A 187 -12.99 3.00 -8.42
N LEU A 188 -13.47 2.88 -9.65
CA LEU A 188 -14.58 1.97 -9.99
C LEU A 188 -14.18 0.51 -9.81
N LEU A 189 -12.97 0.12 -10.21
CA LEU A 189 -12.46 -1.23 -9.99
C LEU A 189 -12.38 -1.55 -8.49
N ILE A 190 -11.82 -0.66 -7.67
CA ILE A 190 -11.79 -0.81 -6.21
C ILE A 190 -13.20 -0.98 -5.64
N ALA A 191 -14.17 -0.19 -6.11
CA ALA A 191 -15.56 -0.28 -5.66
C ALA A 191 -16.19 -1.63 -6.04
N ILE A 192 -16.00 -2.09 -7.28
CA ILE A 192 -16.51 -3.39 -7.77
C ILE A 192 -15.84 -4.55 -7.03
N GLY A 193 -14.52 -4.52 -6.87
CA GLY A 193 -13.75 -5.53 -6.14
C GLY A 193 -14.19 -5.61 -4.68
N SER A 194 -14.34 -4.46 -4.02
CA SER A 194 -14.86 -4.38 -2.65
C SER A 194 -16.28 -4.95 -2.53
N ALA A 195 -17.17 -4.60 -3.48
CA ALA A 195 -18.53 -5.14 -3.51
C ALA A 195 -18.51 -6.66 -3.68
N GLY A 196 -17.66 -7.16 -4.59
CA GLY A 196 -17.43 -8.58 -4.82
C GLY A 196 -16.98 -9.33 -3.56
N MET A 197 -15.97 -8.78 -2.87
CA MET A 197 -15.35 -9.38 -1.68
C MET A 197 -16.28 -9.45 -0.46
N PHE A 198 -17.10 -8.42 -0.24
CA PHE A 198 -17.85 -8.28 1.02
C PHE A 198 -19.36 -8.50 0.90
N PHE A 199 -19.94 -8.42 -0.31
CA PHE A 199 -21.39 -8.48 -0.49
C PHE A 199 -21.86 -9.54 -1.49
N LEU A 200 -21.10 -9.79 -2.56
CA LEU A 200 -21.62 -10.56 -3.70
C LEU A 200 -21.16 -12.03 -3.72
N PHE A 201 -19.95 -12.33 -3.26
CA PHE A 201 -19.37 -13.66 -3.42
C PHE A 201 -18.90 -14.28 -2.10
N THR A 202 -19.17 -15.58 -1.95
CA THR A 202 -18.60 -16.44 -0.90
C THR A 202 -17.83 -17.63 -1.49
N THR A 203 -17.84 -17.78 -2.81
CA THR A 203 -17.12 -18.85 -3.52
C THR A 203 -15.66 -18.47 -3.70
N PHE A 204 -14.78 -19.48 -3.66
CA PHE A 204 -13.33 -19.28 -3.82
C PHE A 204 -12.98 -18.47 -5.09
N ALA A 205 -13.53 -18.88 -6.26
CA ALA A 205 -13.24 -18.21 -7.52
C ALA A 205 -13.74 -16.75 -7.55
N GLY A 206 -14.94 -16.48 -7.02
CA GLY A 206 -15.49 -15.13 -6.96
C GLY A 206 -14.66 -14.20 -6.07
N LEU A 207 -14.18 -14.73 -4.94
CA LEU A 207 -13.30 -14.00 -4.02
C LEU A 207 -11.91 -13.75 -4.62
N VAL A 208 -11.32 -14.72 -5.31
CA VAL A 208 -10.04 -14.56 -6.03
C VAL A 208 -10.14 -13.43 -7.05
N VAL A 209 -11.15 -13.45 -7.92
CA VAL A 209 -11.31 -12.44 -8.97
C VAL A 209 -11.61 -11.07 -8.36
N SER A 210 -12.47 -11.01 -7.35
CA SER A 210 -12.84 -9.74 -6.72
C SER A 210 -11.66 -9.10 -5.98
N THR A 211 -10.84 -9.92 -5.31
CA THR A 211 -9.63 -9.46 -4.62
C THR A 211 -8.53 -9.07 -5.62
N PHE A 212 -8.48 -9.67 -6.81
CA PHE A 212 -7.56 -9.25 -7.87
C PHE A 212 -7.92 -7.88 -8.47
N ILE A 213 -9.21 -7.58 -8.56
CA ILE A 213 -9.72 -6.32 -9.11
C ILE A 213 -9.61 -5.16 -8.11
N PHE A 214 -9.67 -5.48 -6.81
CA PHE A 214 -9.53 -4.55 -5.69
C PHE A 214 -8.15 -3.87 -5.67
#